data_AF-V9IKD9-F1
#
_entry.id   AF-V9IKD9-F1
#
_cell.length_a   1.000
_cell.length_b   1.000
_cell.length_c   1.000
_cell.angle_alpha   90.00
_cell.angle_beta   90.00
_cell.angle_gamma   90.00
#
_symmetry.space_group_name_H-M   'P 1'
#
loop_
_entity.id
_entity.type
_entity.pdbx_description
1 polymer ?
#
loop_
_entity_poly.entity_id
_entity_poly.type
_entity_poly.pdbx_seq_one_letter_code
_entity_poly.pdbx_strand_id
1 'polypeptide(L)'
;MSHCDEEVASSGFHQLSITIEGAILRSSTFLKPNPYIEFSVDDKSPRKTEVSKSTYQPKWNEEFTILVTPHSQLHFRLLDHSTFRKDTLIGEKK
;
A
#
# COMPACT_ATOMS: atom_id res chain seq x y z
N MET A 1 -35.43 1.80 32.02
CA MET A 1 -34.28 2.41 31.32
C MET A 1 -34.10 1.63 30.05
N SER A 2 -34.44 2.23 28.91
CA SER A 2 -34.32 1.58 27.60
C SER A 2 -32.85 1.31 27.33
N HIS A 3 -32.49 0.03 27.18
CA HIS A 3 -31.29 -0.31 26.45
C HIS A 3 -31.50 0.20 25.03
N CYS A 4 -30.70 1.18 24.64
CA CYS A 4 -30.57 1.54 23.24
C CYS A 4 -30.02 0.29 22.55
N ASP A 5 -30.81 -0.30 21.66
CA ASP A 5 -30.30 -1.22 20.67
C ASP A 5 -29.30 -0.44 19.81
N GLU A 6 -28.02 -0.63 20.11
CA GLU A 6 -26.94 -0.23 19.21
C GLU A 6 -27.06 -1.18 18.02
N GLU A 7 -27.74 -0.74 16.95
CA GLU A 7 -27.72 -1.45 15.68
C GLU A 7 -26.26 -1.58 15.26
N VAL A 8 -25.67 -2.74 15.52
CA VAL A 8 -24.43 -3.16 14.90
C VAL A 8 -24.77 -3.38 13.43
N ALA A 9 -24.75 -2.27 12.67
CA ALA A 9 -24.81 -2.29 11.22
C ALA A 9 -23.85 -3.40 10.77
N SER A 10 -24.34 -4.36 10.00
CA SER A 10 -23.52 -5.46 9.54
C SER A 10 -22.37 -4.88 8.72
N SER A 11 -21.22 -4.68 9.36
CA SER A 11 -20.02 -4.16 8.71
C SER A 11 -19.41 -5.31 7.92
N GLY A 12 -20.13 -5.72 6.89
CA GLY A 12 -19.70 -6.72 5.94
C GLY A 12 -18.45 -6.24 5.20
N PHE A 13 -17.74 -7.18 4.61
CA PHE A 13 -16.64 -6.83 3.72
C PHE A 13 -17.21 -6.34 2.39
N HIS A 14 -16.60 -5.27 1.88
CA HIS A 14 -16.80 -4.72 0.55
C HIS A 14 -15.55 -4.95 -0.28
N GLN A 15 -15.73 -5.14 -1.58
CA GLN A 15 -14.61 -5.23 -2.52
C GLN A 15 -14.20 -3.82 -2.95
N LEU A 16 -12.91 -3.49 -2.79
CA LEU A 16 -12.30 -2.26 -3.28
C LEU A 16 -11.29 -2.62 -4.37
N SER A 17 -11.42 -2.01 -5.55
CA SER A 17 -10.37 -2.01 -6.57
C SER A 17 -9.45 -0.82 -6.33
N ILE A 18 -8.15 -1.08 -6.31
CA ILE A 18 -7.08 -0.09 -6.14
C ILE A 18 -6.15 -0.22 -7.34
N THR A 19 -5.95 0.88 -8.06
CA THR A 19 -4.91 0.98 -9.08
C THR A 19 -3.74 1.78 -8.54
N ILE A 20 -2.55 1.18 -8.52
CA ILE A 20 -1.30 1.85 -8.18
C ILE A 20 -0.65 2.29 -9.49
N GLU A 21 -0.79 3.57 -9.83
CA GLU A 21 -0.34 4.10 -11.12
C GLU A 21 1.18 4.37 -11.16
N GLY A 22 1.70 5.12 -10.19
CA GLY A 22 3.10 5.55 -10.20
C GLY A 22 3.49 6.40 -9.00
N ALA A 23 4.76 6.82 -8.96
CA ALA A 23 5.29 7.73 -7.95
C ALA A 23 6.35 8.67 -8.53
N ILE A 24 6.65 9.76 -7.82
CA ILE A 24 7.77 10.66 -8.12
C ILE A 24 8.65 10.74 -6.88
N LEU A 25 9.88 10.24 -7.00
CA LEU A 25 10.85 10.22 -5.93
C LEU A 25 11.81 11.40 -6.04
N ARG A 26 12.22 11.94 -4.88
CA ARG A 26 13.31 12.91 -4.83
C ARG A 26 14.64 12.21 -5.07
N SER A 27 15.45 12.75 -5.97
CA SER A 27 16.82 12.29 -6.16
C SER A 27 17.63 12.60 -4.91
N SER A 28 18.07 11.56 -4.19
CA SER A 28 18.77 11.69 -2.91
C SER A 28 20.06 10.86 -2.83
N THR A 29 20.31 10.02 -3.84
CA THR A 29 21.39 9.03 -3.84
C THR A 29 22.09 9.00 -5.20
N PHE A 30 23.36 8.58 -5.22
CA PHE A 30 24.12 8.43 -6.46
C PHE A 30 23.59 7.29 -7.34
N LEU A 31 23.07 6.23 -6.71
CA LEU A 31 22.41 5.11 -7.39
C LEU A 31 20.90 5.34 -7.44
N LYS A 32 20.29 5.03 -8.58
CA LYS A 32 18.84 5.06 -8.73
C LYS A 32 18.20 3.91 -7.94
N PRO A 33 17.07 4.14 -7.26
CA PRO A 33 16.39 3.10 -6.50
C PRO A 33 15.66 2.12 -7.42
N ASN A 34 15.27 0.98 -6.85
CA ASN A 34 14.37 -0.01 -7.43
C ASN A 34 13.02 0.01 -6.70
N PRO A 35 12.19 1.05 -6.90
CA PRO A 35 10.99 1.25 -6.09
C PRO A 35 9.90 0.20 -6.35
N TYR A 36 9.19 -0.16 -5.28
CA TYR A 36 7.91 -0.86 -5.31
C TYR A 36 7.01 -0.37 -4.18
N ILE A 37 5.69 -0.57 -4.32
CA ILE A 37 4.73 -0.31 -3.24
C ILE A 37 4.38 -1.63 -2.55
N GLU A 38 4.50 -1.64 -1.23
CA GLU A 38 3.87 -2.60 -0.34
C GLU A 38 2.65 -1.94 0.29
N PHE A 39 1.50 -2.60 0.30
CA PHE A 39 0.32 -2.08 1.00
C PHE A 39 -0.45 -3.15 1.76
N SER A 40 -1.05 -2.77 2.89
CA SER A 40 -1.84 -3.65 3.75
C SER A 40 -3.17 -3.01 4.14
N VAL A 41 -4.12 -3.88 4.50
CA VAL A 41 -5.41 -3.51 5.09
C VAL A 41 -5.36 -3.88 6.57
N ASP A 42 -5.57 -2.91 7.45
CA ASP A 42 -5.59 -3.12 8.91
C ASP A 42 -4.32 -3.81 9.44
N ASP A 43 -3.15 -3.43 8.89
CA ASP A 43 -1.83 -4.00 9.22
C ASP A 43 -1.73 -5.54 9.04
N LYS A 44 -2.60 -6.13 8.21
CA LYS A 44 -2.58 -7.56 7.84
C LYS A 44 -1.55 -7.84 6.73
N SER A 45 -1.53 -9.08 6.24
CA SER A 45 -0.63 -9.54 5.17
C SER A 45 -0.60 -8.56 3.98
N PRO A 46 0.58 -8.00 3.66
CA PRO A 46 0.68 -7.00 2.63
C PRO A 46 0.64 -7.61 1.23
N ARG A 47 0.22 -6.79 0.27
CA ARG A 47 0.36 -7.02 -1.16
C ARG A 47 1.42 -6.09 -1.72
N LYS A 48 2.01 -6.46 -2.85
CA LYS A 48 3.13 -5.73 -3.46
C LYS A 48 2.89 -5.54 -4.95
N THR A 49 3.35 -4.39 -5.46
CA THR A 49 3.56 -4.20 -6.89
C THR A 49 4.82 -4.92 -7.35
N GLU A 50 5.01 -4.98 -8.67
CA GLU A 50 6.31 -5.30 -9.24
C GLU A 50 7.37 -4.26 -8.87
N VAL A 51 8.62 -4.70 -8.89
CA VAL A 51 9.78 -3.83 -8.68
C VAL A 51 10.10 -3.08 -9.96
N SER A 52 10.00 -1.75 -9.92
CA SER A 52 10.43 -0.89 -11.02
C SER A 52 11.94 -0.66 -10.92
N LYS A 53 12.72 -1.00 -11.95
CA LYS A 53 14.18 -1.00 -11.87
C LYS A 53 14.78 0.38 -12.11
N SER A 54 15.73 0.79 -11.26
CA SER A 54 16.62 1.94 -11.46
C SER A 54 15.91 3.23 -11.91
N THR A 55 14.90 3.68 -11.18
CA THR A 55 14.08 4.85 -11.57
C THR A 55 13.62 5.72 -10.39
N TYR A 56 13.53 7.04 -10.61
CA TYR A 56 12.87 7.97 -9.69
C TYR A 56 11.40 8.26 -10.07
N GLN A 57 10.93 7.70 -11.19
CA GLN A 57 9.57 7.89 -11.70
C GLN A 57 8.97 6.54 -12.10
N PRO A 58 8.77 5.62 -11.14
CA PRO A 58 8.14 4.34 -11.43
C PRO A 58 6.71 4.53 -11.93
N LYS A 59 6.34 3.67 -12.87
CA LYS A 59 4.98 3.51 -13.36
C LYS A 59 4.64 2.03 -13.26
N TRP A 60 3.64 1.69 -12.47
CA TRP A 60 3.20 0.32 -12.26
C TRP A 60 1.92 0.06 -13.05
N ASN A 61 0.91 0.92 -12.89
CA ASN A 61 -0.44 0.71 -13.45
C ASN A 61 -0.97 -0.68 -13.08
N GLU A 62 -0.73 -1.10 -11.84
CA GLU A 62 -1.13 -2.41 -11.33
C GLU A 62 -2.43 -2.29 -10.55
N GLU A 63 -3.39 -3.15 -10.87
CA GLU A 63 -4.71 -3.19 -10.22
C GLU A 63 -4.78 -4.33 -9.20
N PHE A 64 -5.33 -4.02 -8.03
CA PHE A 64 -5.52 -4.95 -6.93
C PHE A 64 -6.96 -4.91 -6.44
N THR A 65 -7.54 -6.10 -6.26
CA THR A 65 -8.86 -6.25 -5.64
C THR A 65 -8.71 -6.72 -4.20
N ILE A 66 -9.12 -5.92 -3.23
CA ILE A 66 -9.04 -6.23 -1.79
C ILE A 66 -10.41 -6.18 -1.12
N LEU A 67 -10.50 -6.83 0.05
CA LEU A 67 -11.66 -6.74 0.92
C LEU A 67 -11.40 -5.73 2.03
N VAL A 68 -12.36 -4.82 2.23
CA VAL A 68 -12.32 -3.75 3.24
C VAL A 68 -13.64 -3.67 3.98
N THR A 69 -13.62 -3.10 5.18
CA THR A 69 -14.82 -2.59 5.86
C THR A 69 -14.87 -1.06 5.72
N PRO A 70 -16.00 -0.41 6.02
CA PRO A 70 -16.06 1.06 6.06
C PRO A 70 -15.07 1.73 7.02
N HIS A 71 -14.48 0.97 7.95
CA HIS A 71 -13.52 1.45 8.94
C HIS A 71 -12.10 0.96 8.71
N SER A 72 -11.86 0.19 7.63
CA SER A 72 -10.54 -0.35 7.34
C SER A 72 -9.54 0.75 7.00
N GLN A 73 -8.31 0.60 7.47
CA GLN A 73 -7.20 1.50 7.19
C GLN A 73 -6.25 0.88 6.17
N LEU A 74 -5.86 1.66 5.16
CA LEU A 74 -4.90 1.24 4.15
C LEU A 74 -3.54 1.84 4.50
N HIS A 75 -2.54 1.00 4.68
CA HIS A 75 -1.16 1.44 4.88
C HIS A 75 -0.36 1.16 3.62
N PHE A 76 0.15 2.21 2.99
CA PHE A 76 1.05 2.15 1.83
C PHE A 76 2.47 2.46 2.26
N ARG A 77 3.42 1.67 1.76
CA ARG A 77 4.85 1.80 2.02
C ARG A 77 5.58 1.76 0.67
N LEU A 78 6.36 2.79 0.39
CA LEU A 78 7.24 2.86 -0.77
C LEU A 78 8.63 2.40 -0.34
N LEU A 79 9.11 1.31 -0.94
CA LEU A 79 10.40 0.70 -0.60
C LEU A 79 11.35 0.68 -1.80
N ASP A 80 12.65 0.74 -1.52
CA ASP A 80 13.73 0.47 -2.46
C ASP A 80 14.19 -0.98 -2.32
N HIS A 81 14.01 -1.78 -3.37
CA HIS A 81 14.39 -3.19 -3.37
C HIS A 81 15.91 -3.38 -3.45
N SER A 82 16.44 -4.26 -2.59
CA SER A 82 17.83 -4.72 -2.65
C SER A 82 17.93 -6.23 -2.71
N THR A 83 18.75 -6.75 -3.64
CA THR A 83 18.98 -8.20 -3.78
C THR A 83 19.82 -8.79 -2.63
N PHE A 84 20.70 -7.99 -2.02
CA PHE A 84 21.68 -8.47 -1.05
C PHE A 84 21.49 -7.91 0.36
N ARG A 85 20.53 -7.00 0.53
CA ARG A 85 20.25 -6.32 1.81
C ARG A 85 18.75 -6.29 2.02
N LYS A 86 18.36 -5.92 3.25
CA LYS A 86 16.97 -5.57 3.51
C LYS A 86 16.57 -4.35 2.68
N ASP A 87 15.36 -4.39 2.15
CA ASP A 87 14.76 -3.26 1.44
C ASP A 87 14.71 -2.00 2.33
N THR A 88 14.94 -0.85 1.71
CA THR A 88 14.98 0.44 2.42
C THR A 88 13.63 1.14 2.29
N LEU A 89 13.05 1.58 3.40
CA LEU A 89 11.83 2.38 3.38
C LEU A 89 12.15 3.80 2.87
N ILE A 90 11.45 4.21 1.81
CA ILE A 90 11.56 5.55 1.24
C ILE A 90 10.50 6.48 1.84
N GLY A 91 9.29 5.97 2.05
CA GLY A 91 8.19 6.71 2.66
C GLY A 91 6.96 5.84 2.88
N GLU A 92 6.01 6.33 3.68
CA GLU A 92 4.77 5.61 3.98
C GLU A 92 3.59 6.55 4.24
N LYS A 93 2.39 6.01 4.09
CA LYS A 93 1.13 6.70 4.37
C LYS A 93 0.08 5.72 4.89
N LYS A 94 -0.50 6.04 6.05
CA LYS A 94 -1.73 5.44 6.58
C LYS A 94 -2.90 6.40 6.33
#